data_AF-A0A1V8RL69-F1
#
_entry.id   AF-A0A1V8RL69-F1
#
_cell.length_a   1.000
_cell.length_b   1.000
_cell.length_c   1.000
_cell.angle_alpha   90.00
_cell.angle_beta   90.00
_cell.angle_gamma   90.00
#
_symmetry.space_group_name_H-M   'P 1'
#
loop_
_entity.id
_entity.type
_entity.pdbx_description
1 polymer ?
#
loop_
_entity_poly.entity_id
_entity_poly.type
_entity_poly.pdbx_seq_one_letter_code
_entity_poly.pdbx_strand_id
1 'polypeptide(L)'
;MRFYLNEASIQGQFEDESDFRPLLEQLLAARARSPVLAGMRTTPALGDRPVSHARNVRQVVQGWRGSPMVGALLAWVGRNGPFIEEDRLDEAEDLFHCLGVEVTDGGLGEAGRRVKAGEIAATVSFPGGAPDFAQSPLSVVHGFEDEPIGEYPVENFWDMDAAVARVLGEQAPATNWQAMVEAARQRFPNLLFPNALYEDARLAREPFDAIIRDRFYALLGYLDAYMRGRDESGNEGREAQEILRAHFHGERALFSPESATNRRDFQSEMTFPDPEGGAEIFAHFHGKISHRFFRLHFDWPVPSTATRLKVLYIGPKLTKS
;
A
#
# COMPACT_ATOMS: atom_id res chain seq x y z
N MET A 1 4.26 0.28 -7.04
CA MET A 1 2.80 0.12 -6.89
C MET A 1 2.25 -0.81 -7.95
N ARG A 2 1.15 -1.51 -7.67
CA ARG A 2 0.41 -2.33 -8.65
C ARG A 2 -0.92 -1.65 -8.98
N PHE A 3 -1.35 -1.77 -10.23
CA PHE A 3 -2.64 -1.25 -10.68
C PHE A 3 -3.55 -2.38 -11.13
N TYR A 4 -4.83 -2.25 -10.81
CA TYR A 4 -5.88 -3.18 -11.20
C TYR A 4 -7.02 -2.41 -11.86
N LEU A 5 -7.64 -2.98 -12.89
CA LEU A 5 -8.90 -2.45 -13.39
C LEU A 5 -10.00 -2.85 -12.41
N ASN A 6 -10.80 -1.91 -11.94
CA ASN A 6 -12.03 -2.21 -11.22
C ASN A 6 -13.15 -2.49 -12.22
N GLU A 7 -13.28 -3.73 -12.68
CA GLU A 7 -14.32 -4.10 -13.64
C GLU A 7 -15.73 -3.93 -13.06
N ALA A 8 -15.87 -3.97 -11.73
CA ALA A 8 -17.14 -3.71 -11.03
C ALA A 8 -17.72 -2.33 -11.37
N SER A 9 -16.88 -1.37 -11.77
CA SER A 9 -17.29 -0.03 -12.20
C SER A 9 -17.99 0.02 -13.57
N ILE A 10 -17.93 -1.05 -14.37
CA ILE A 10 -18.62 -1.17 -15.66
C ILE A 10 -19.96 -1.89 -15.42
N GLN A 11 -21.06 -1.14 -15.41
CA GLN A 11 -22.35 -1.50 -14.84
C GLN A 11 -23.54 -1.26 -15.79
N GLY A 12 -23.29 -0.97 -17.06
CA GLY A 12 -24.33 -0.66 -18.04
C GLY A 12 -24.70 0.83 -18.05
N GLN A 13 -23.83 1.70 -17.53
CA GLN A 13 -24.14 3.11 -17.27
C GLN A 13 -24.19 4.03 -18.49
N PHE A 14 -23.76 3.55 -19.66
CA PHE A 14 -23.71 4.38 -20.86
C PHE A 14 -25.00 4.19 -21.68
N GLU A 15 -25.82 5.24 -21.76
CA GLU A 15 -26.96 5.28 -22.68
C GLU A 15 -26.50 5.23 -24.14
N ASP A 16 -25.49 6.05 -24.47
CA ASP A 16 -24.76 5.98 -25.73
C ASP A 16 -23.40 5.31 -25.53
N GLU A 17 -23.20 4.18 -26.19
CA GLU A 17 -21.94 3.43 -26.17
C GLU A 17 -20.76 4.22 -26.76
N SER A 18 -21.04 5.31 -27.48
CA SER A 18 -20.02 6.24 -27.95
C SER A 18 -19.30 6.97 -26.81
N ASP A 19 -19.95 7.15 -25.65
CA ASP A 19 -19.36 7.78 -24.45
C ASP A 19 -18.37 6.87 -23.72
N PHE A 20 -18.48 5.54 -23.89
CA PHE A 20 -17.52 4.59 -23.33
C PHE A 20 -16.17 4.64 -24.05
N ARG A 21 -16.19 4.93 -25.36
CA ARG A 21 -14.99 4.94 -26.20
C ARG A 21 -13.89 5.89 -25.70
N PRO A 22 -14.14 7.19 -25.46
CA PRO A 22 -13.10 8.12 -25.03
C PRO A 22 -12.49 7.71 -23.69
N LEU A 23 -13.26 7.15 -22.76
CA LEU A 23 -12.74 6.67 -21.47
C LEU A 23 -11.76 5.50 -21.66
N LEU A 24 -12.10 4.56 -22.54
CA LEU A 24 -11.22 3.44 -22.85
C LEU A 24 -9.98 3.88 -23.66
N GLU A 25 -10.11 4.88 -24.54
CA GLU A 25 -8.97 5.49 -25.25
C GLU A 25 -8.01 6.17 -24.27
N GLN A 26 -8.53 6.93 -23.28
CA GLN A 26 -7.72 7.54 -22.22
C GLN A 26 -6.98 6.50 -21.40
N LEU A 27 -7.64 5.40 -21.02
CA LEU A 27 -7.03 4.31 -20.28
C LEU A 27 -5.88 3.67 -21.09
N LEU A 28 -6.12 3.33 -22.36
CA LEU A 28 -5.09 2.74 -23.22
C LEU A 28 -3.91 3.71 -23.45
N ALA A 29 -4.18 5.00 -23.60
CA ALA A 29 -3.13 6.02 -23.73
C ALA A 29 -2.29 6.15 -22.45
N ALA A 30 -2.91 6.13 -21.27
CA ALA A 30 -2.21 6.14 -19.99
C ALA A 30 -1.32 4.91 -19.79
N ARG A 31 -1.80 3.73 -20.19
CA ARG A 31 -1.01 2.49 -20.20
C ARG A 31 0.22 2.60 -21.12
N ALA A 32 0.11 3.26 -22.27
CA ALA A 32 1.25 3.48 -23.15
C ALA A 32 2.30 4.46 -22.58
N ARG A 33 1.90 5.35 -21.67
CA ARG A 33 2.77 6.38 -21.06
C ARG A 33 3.56 5.88 -19.85
N SER A 34 3.21 4.73 -19.28
CA SER A 34 3.78 4.26 -18.00
C SER A 34 3.92 2.73 -17.96
N PRO A 35 5.13 2.19 -17.70
CA PRO A 35 5.32 0.76 -17.51
C PRO A 35 4.47 0.15 -16.38
N VAL A 36 4.22 0.91 -15.31
CA VAL A 36 3.39 0.46 -14.18
C VAL A 36 1.94 0.31 -14.62
N LEU A 37 1.39 1.28 -15.36
CA LEU A 37 0.03 1.20 -15.89
C LEU A 37 -0.06 0.18 -17.03
N ALA A 38 0.98 0.01 -17.84
CA ALA A 38 1.06 -1.05 -18.85
C ALA A 38 0.87 -2.44 -18.21
N GLY A 39 1.42 -2.64 -17.00
CA GLY A 39 1.25 -3.86 -16.19
C GLY A 39 -0.08 -3.95 -15.42
N MET A 40 -1.03 -3.04 -15.63
CA MET A 40 -2.33 -3.08 -14.98
C MET A 40 -3.05 -4.40 -15.24
N ARG A 41 -3.41 -5.09 -14.16
CA ARG A 41 -4.09 -6.39 -14.22
C ARG A 41 -5.60 -6.24 -14.29
N THR A 42 -6.27 -7.24 -14.86
CA THR A 42 -7.73 -7.30 -15.00
C THR A 42 -8.17 -8.77 -15.00
N THR A 43 -9.44 -9.05 -15.24
CA THR A 43 -10.00 -10.39 -15.33
C THR A 43 -10.38 -10.74 -16.79
N PRO A 44 -10.41 -12.03 -17.15
CA PRO A 44 -11.00 -12.48 -18.41
C PRO A 44 -12.47 -12.08 -18.57
N ALA A 45 -13.18 -11.85 -17.45
CA ALA A 45 -14.58 -11.46 -17.41
C ALA A 45 -14.84 -10.01 -17.87
N LEU A 46 -13.79 -9.18 -18.06
CA LEU A 46 -13.93 -7.80 -18.56
C LEU A 46 -14.79 -7.73 -19.83
N GLY A 47 -14.59 -8.67 -20.76
CA GLY A 47 -15.31 -8.67 -22.04
C GLY A 47 -16.83 -8.83 -21.89
N ASP A 48 -17.29 -9.43 -20.79
CA ASP A 48 -18.70 -9.72 -20.54
C ASP A 48 -19.37 -8.64 -19.66
N ARG A 49 -18.62 -7.65 -19.16
CA ARG A 49 -19.18 -6.54 -18.37
C ARG A 49 -20.11 -5.65 -19.20
N PRO A 50 -21.26 -5.23 -18.66
CA PRO A 50 -22.24 -4.43 -19.38
C PRO A 50 -21.74 -2.99 -19.56
N VAL A 51 -21.66 -2.50 -20.80
CA VAL A 51 -21.37 -1.08 -21.10
C VAL A 51 -22.68 -0.29 -21.13
N SER A 52 -23.69 -0.84 -21.77
CA SER A 52 -25.08 -0.37 -21.78
C SER A 52 -26.00 -1.51 -21.31
N HIS A 53 -27.30 -1.23 -21.20
CA HIS A 53 -28.30 -2.29 -20.98
C HIS A 53 -28.40 -3.30 -22.14
N ALA A 54 -27.91 -2.95 -23.33
CA ALA A 54 -28.03 -3.78 -24.53
C ALA A 54 -26.74 -4.52 -24.89
N ARG A 55 -25.57 -3.95 -24.56
CA ARG A 55 -24.28 -4.46 -25.04
C ARG A 55 -23.21 -4.49 -23.96
N ASN A 56 -22.38 -5.52 -24.02
CA ASN A 56 -21.19 -5.67 -23.21
C ASN A 56 -19.93 -5.12 -23.89
N VAL A 57 -18.82 -5.04 -23.13
CA VAL A 57 -17.53 -4.55 -23.63
C VAL A 57 -17.12 -5.23 -24.92
N ARG A 58 -17.21 -6.58 -25.00
CA ARG A 58 -16.84 -7.34 -26.19
C ARG A 58 -17.66 -6.92 -27.41
N GLN A 59 -18.97 -6.80 -27.26
CA GLN A 59 -19.87 -6.41 -28.35
C GLN A 59 -19.59 -4.97 -28.79
N VAL A 60 -19.45 -4.03 -27.86
CA VAL A 60 -19.15 -2.62 -28.17
C VAL A 60 -17.83 -2.50 -28.95
N VAL A 61 -16.76 -3.14 -28.46
CA VAL A 61 -15.44 -3.16 -29.10
C VAL A 61 -15.48 -3.78 -30.50
N GLN A 62 -16.29 -4.81 -30.74
CA GLN A 62 -16.47 -5.37 -32.08
C GLN A 62 -17.06 -4.36 -33.08
N GLY A 63 -17.81 -3.37 -32.60
CA GLY A 63 -18.30 -2.25 -33.42
C GLY A 63 -17.19 -1.32 -33.91
N TRP A 64 -16.00 -1.37 -33.32
CA TRP A 64 -14.85 -0.51 -33.66
C TRP A 64 -13.75 -1.25 -34.45
N ARG A 65 -14.08 -2.39 -35.06
CA ARG A 65 -13.14 -3.18 -35.87
C ARG A 65 -12.42 -2.31 -36.89
N GLY A 66 -11.11 -2.52 -37.01
CA GLY A 66 -10.23 -1.74 -37.89
C GLY A 66 -9.62 -0.49 -37.24
N SER A 67 -10.03 -0.12 -36.02
CA SER A 67 -9.38 0.96 -35.29
C SER A 67 -8.09 0.47 -34.58
N PRO A 68 -7.06 1.33 -34.44
CA PRO A 68 -5.86 1.02 -33.65
C PRO A 68 -6.16 0.66 -32.18
N MET A 69 -7.25 1.20 -31.65
CA MET A 69 -7.74 0.95 -30.29
C MET A 69 -8.05 -0.52 -30.05
N VAL A 70 -8.71 -1.20 -31.00
CA VAL A 70 -9.00 -2.64 -30.88
C VAL A 70 -7.70 -3.45 -30.80
N GLY A 71 -6.68 -3.07 -31.58
CA GLY A 71 -5.37 -3.70 -31.52
C GLY A 71 -4.70 -3.52 -30.15
N ALA A 72 -4.73 -2.30 -29.60
CA ALA A 72 -4.18 -2.00 -28.28
C ALA A 72 -4.92 -2.73 -27.14
N LEU A 73 -6.25 -2.83 -27.23
CA LEU A 73 -7.04 -3.59 -26.27
C LEU A 73 -6.74 -5.09 -26.35
N LEU A 74 -6.69 -5.67 -27.56
CA LEU A 74 -6.37 -7.10 -27.73
C LEU A 74 -4.93 -7.43 -27.30
N ALA A 75 -4.00 -6.50 -27.46
CA ALA A 75 -2.64 -6.65 -26.92
C ALA A 75 -2.62 -6.65 -25.38
N TRP A 76 -3.61 -6.02 -24.74
CA TRP A 76 -3.75 -6.00 -23.30
C TRP A 76 -4.51 -7.22 -22.75
N VAL A 77 -5.73 -7.46 -23.23
CA VAL A 77 -6.66 -8.45 -22.67
C VAL A 77 -6.87 -9.65 -23.60
N GLY A 78 -5.92 -9.89 -24.49
CA GLY A 78 -5.88 -11.08 -25.34
C GLY A 78 -5.56 -12.34 -24.55
N ARG A 79 -5.16 -13.41 -25.24
CA ARG A 79 -4.99 -14.75 -24.65
C ARG A 79 -4.03 -14.82 -23.46
N ASN A 80 -3.03 -13.95 -23.42
CA ASN A 80 -2.01 -13.88 -22.37
C ASN A 80 -2.03 -12.49 -21.70
N GLY A 81 -3.22 -11.90 -21.53
CA GLY A 81 -3.35 -10.64 -20.82
C GLY A 81 -2.86 -10.77 -19.36
N PRO A 82 -2.51 -9.66 -18.70
CA PRO A 82 -2.05 -9.68 -17.32
C PRO A 82 -3.25 -9.96 -16.39
N PHE A 83 -3.72 -11.20 -16.36
CA PHE A 83 -4.94 -11.58 -15.65
C PHE A 83 -4.67 -11.81 -14.16
N ILE A 84 -5.57 -11.40 -13.26
CA ILE A 84 -5.31 -11.51 -11.82
C ILE A 84 -5.01 -12.95 -11.38
N GLU A 85 -5.56 -13.95 -12.05
CA GLU A 85 -5.48 -15.36 -11.70
C GLU A 85 -4.06 -15.92 -11.73
N GLU A 86 -3.15 -15.35 -12.52
CA GLU A 86 -1.76 -15.80 -12.59
C GLU A 86 -0.92 -15.35 -11.37
N ASP A 87 -1.38 -14.33 -10.64
CA ASP A 87 -0.70 -13.72 -9.50
C ASP A 87 -1.75 -13.21 -8.51
N ARG A 88 -2.74 -14.04 -8.20
CA ARG A 88 -3.74 -13.75 -7.17
C ARG A 88 -3.11 -14.02 -5.82
N LEU A 89 -3.29 -13.10 -4.87
CA LEU A 89 -2.82 -13.34 -3.51
C LEU A 89 -3.76 -14.30 -2.79
N ASP A 90 -3.21 -15.36 -2.20
CA ASP A 90 -3.99 -16.30 -1.37
C ASP A 90 -4.56 -15.59 -0.14
N GLU A 91 -5.84 -15.82 0.13
CA GLU A 91 -6.55 -15.22 1.25
C GLU A 91 -7.48 -16.22 1.95
N ALA A 92 -7.52 -16.16 3.28
CA ALA A 92 -8.46 -16.91 4.09
C ALA A 92 -9.78 -16.14 4.20
N GLU A 93 -10.91 -16.85 4.17
CA GLU A 93 -12.24 -16.21 4.17
C GLU A 93 -12.35 -15.23 2.99
N ASP A 94 -12.00 -15.69 1.78
CA ASP A 94 -11.84 -14.90 0.57
C ASP A 94 -13.17 -14.35 0.03
N LEU A 95 -13.70 -13.35 0.71
CA LEU A 95 -14.93 -12.64 0.39
C LEU A 95 -14.70 -11.14 0.57
N PHE A 96 -14.90 -10.37 -0.50
CA PHE A 96 -14.67 -8.93 -0.47
C PHE A 96 -15.84 -8.16 -1.08
N HIS A 97 -16.23 -7.07 -0.42
CA HIS A 97 -17.30 -6.18 -0.85
C HIS A 97 -16.81 -4.73 -0.94
N CYS A 98 -17.42 -3.96 -1.82
CA CYS A 98 -17.25 -2.51 -1.87
C CYS A 98 -18.54 -1.88 -2.37
N LEU A 99 -19.08 -0.91 -1.62
CA LEU A 99 -20.32 -0.20 -1.96
C LEU A 99 -21.52 -1.14 -2.20
N GLY A 100 -21.68 -2.20 -1.42
CA GLY A 100 -22.76 -3.19 -1.60
C GLY A 100 -22.57 -4.15 -2.76
N VAL A 101 -21.40 -4.13 -3.42
CA VAL A 101 -21.08 -5.01 -4.56
C VAL A 101 -19.99 -5.99 -4.14
N GLU A 102 -20.20 -7.28 -4.42
CA GLU A 102 -19.14 -8.28 -4.26
C GLU A 102 -18.05 -8.06 -5.33
N VAL A 103 -16.80 -7.90 -4.88
CA VAL A 103 -15.64 -7.61 -5.72
C VAL A 103 -14.53 -8.64 -5.59
N THR A 104 -14.80 -9.75 -4.88
CA THR A 104 -13.88 -10.86 -4.59
C THR A 104 -13.03 -11.26 -5.80
N ASP A 105 -13.66 -11.60 -6.92
CA ASP A 105 -12.97 -12.11 -8.11
C ASP A 105 -12.56 -11.03 -9.11
N GLY A 106 -12.67 -9.75 -8.74
CA GLY A 106 -12.33 -8.61 -9.58
C GLY A 106 -10.98 -7.97 -9.22
N GLY A 107 -10.54 -7.02 -10.04
CA GLY A 107 -9.34 -6.25 -9.75
C GLY A 107 -9.41 -5.43 -8.47
N LEU A 108 -10.61 -4.97 -8.06
CA LEU A 108 -10.79 -4.26 -6.78
C LEU A 108 -10.62 -5.18 -5.55
N GLY A 109 -11.14 -6.40 -5.60
CA GLY A 109 -10.90 -7.39 -4.55
C GLY A 109 -9.42 -7.74 -4.41
N GLU A 110 -8.73 -7.94 -5.54
CA GLU A 110 -7.29 -8.20 -5.52
C GLU A 110 -6.48 -7.00 -4.99
N ALA A 111 -6.84 -5.77 -5.35
CA ALA A 111 -6.22 -4.58 -4.76
C ALA A 111 -6.45 -4.53 -3.24
N GLY A 112 -7.64 -4.90 -2.76
CA GLY A 112 -7.95 -5.06 -1.34
C GLY A 112 -7.06 -6.07 -0.64
N ARG A 113 -6.86 -7.27 -1.21
CA ARG A 113 -5.94 -8.30 -0.68
C ARG A 113 -4.52 -7.77 -0.56
N ARG A 114 -4.04 -7.07 -1.58
CA ARG A 114 -2.68 -6.48 -1.61
C ARG A 114 -2.51 -5.42 -0.54
N VAL A 115 -3.48 -4.51 -0.39
CA VAL A 115 -3.48 -3.48 0.67
C VAL A 115 -3.51 -4.13 2.05
N LYS A 116 -4.36 -5.15 2.27
CA LYS A 116 -4.39 -5.94 3.50
C LYS A 116 -3.03 -6.57 3.81
N ALA A 117 -2.36 -7.11 2.80
CA ALA A 117 -1.02 -7.67 2.94
C ALA A 117 0.06 -6.60 3.17
N GLY A 118 -0.26 -5.31 3.11
CA GLY A 118 0.68 -4.19 3.26
C GLY A 118 1.43 -3.82 1.98
N GLU A 119 0.96 -4.30 0.82
CA GLU A 119 1.47 -3.90 -0.49
C GLU A 119 0.78 -2.61 -0.97
N ILE A 120 1.49 -1.83 -1.81
CA ILE A 120 0.95 -0.62 -2.43
C ILE A 120 0.22 -0.99 -3.71
N ALA A 121 -1.11 -0.93 -3.68
CA ALA A 121 -1.99 -1.20 -4.82
C ALA A 121 -3.03 -0.09 -5.00
N ALA A 122 -3.47 0.10 -6.25
CA ALA A 122 -4.55 1.00 -6.61
C ALA A 122 -5.42 0.44 -7.73
N THR A 123 -6.60 1.04 -7.91
CA THR A 123 -7.52 0.69 -8.98
C THR A 123 -7.80 1.83 -9.94
N VAL A 124 -8.26 1.46 -11.14
CA VAL A 124 -8.89 2.36 -12.10
C VAL A 124 -10.37 1.99 -12.26
N SER A 125 -11.26 2.97 -12.17
CA SER A 125 -12.71 2.80 -12.33
C SER A 125 -13.26 3.66 -13.48
N PHE A 126 -14.29 3.17 -14.16
CA PHE A 126 -15.10 3.94 -15.10
C PHE A 126 -16.19 4.73 -14.34
N PRO A 127 -16.37 6.03 -14.61
CA PRO A 127 -17.39 6.84 -13.94
C PRO A 127 -18.81 6.52 -14.44
N GLY A 128 -19.81 7.06 -13.74
CA GLY A 128 -21.23 7.08 -14.17
C GLY A 128 -22.09 5.91 -13.69
N GLY A 129 -21.50 4.91 -13.02
CA GLY A 129 -22.22 3.76 -12.47
C GLY A 129 -23.03 4.04 -11.21
N ALA A 130 -23.88 3.08 -10.84
CA ALA A 130 -24.64 3.05 -9.60
C ALA A 130 -24.51 1.64 -8.95
N PRO A 131 -23.59 1.46 -7.99
CA PRO A 131 -22.93 2.50 -7.20
C PRO A 131 -21.79 3.24 -7.93
N ASP A 132 -21.52 4.46 -7.45
CA ASP A 132 -20.47 5.31 -8.00
C ASP A 132 -19.09 4.92 -7.47
N PHE A 133 -18.28 4.33 -8.34
CA PHE A 133 -16.88 4.01 -8.05
C PHE A 133 -15.92 5.15 -8.40
N ALA A 134 -16.37 6.30 -8.92
CA ALA A 134 -15.53 7.48 -9.19
C ALA A 134 -15.21 8.27 -7.91
N GLN A 135 -14.76 7.56 -6.88
CA GLN A 135 -14.35 8.11 -5.59
C GLN A 135 -13.07 7.41 -5.09
N SER A 136 -12.33 8.10 -4.22
CA SER A 136 -11.10 7.59 -3.62
C SER A 136 -10.98 8.10 -2.18
N PRO A 137 -10.57 7.25 -1.22
CA PRO A 137 -10.34 5.81 -1.39
C PRO A 137 -11.65 5.03 -1.59
N LEU A 138 -11.56 3.86 -2.22
CA LEU A 138 -12.62 2.85 -2.19
C LEU A 138 -12.43 1.97 -0.96
N SER A 139 -13.44 1.91 -0.09
CA SER A 139 -13.38 1.07 1.11
C SER A 139 -13.74 -0.37 0.75
N VAL A 140 -12.73 -1.24 0.76
CA VAL A 140 -12.90 -2.67 0.47
C VAL A 140 -13.07 -3.41 1.79
N VAL A 141 -14.24 -3.99 2.00
CA VAL A 141 -14.62 -4.75 3.19
C VAL A 141 -14.28 -6.22 2.97
N HIS A 142 -13.50 -6.82 3.88
CA HIS A 142 -13.19 -8.25 3.94
C HIS A 142 -14.22 -8.95 4.85
N GLY A 143 -14.86 -10.00 4.36
CA GLY A 143 -15.94 -10.71 5.04
C GLY A 143 -17.33 -10.20 4.62
N PHE A 144 -18.33 -10.52 5.44
CA PHE A 144 -19.69 -10.04 5.24
C PHE A 144 -19.81 -8.57 5.60
N GLU A 145 -20.69 -7.82 4.93
CA GLU A 145 -20.86 -6.39 5.19
C GLU A 145 -21.41 -6.09 6.60
N ASP A 146 -22.22 -6.99 7.15
CA ASP A 146 -22.80 -6.91 8.49
C ASP A 146 -21.88 -7.49 9.59
N GLU A 147 -20.88 -8.29 9.20
CA GLU A 147 -19.86 -8.85 10.09
C GLU A 147 -18.46 -8.75 9.44
N PRO A 148 -17.92 -7.53 9.29
CA PRO A 148 -16.65 -7.32 8.59
C PRO A 148 -15.47 -7.82 9.43
N ILE A 149 -14.56 -8.56 8.78
CA ILE A 149 -13.27 -8.99 9.34
C ILE A 149 -12.29 -7.81 9.33
N GLY A 150 -12.34 -6.99 8.29
CA GLY A 150 -11.48 -5.83 8.12
C GLY A 150 -11.96 -4.93 6.99
N GLU A 151 -11.47 -3.69 6.98
CA GLU A 151 -11.78 -2.69 5.98
C GLU A 151 -10.48 -2.05 5.50
N TYR A 152 -10.29 -2.01 4.18
CA TYR A 152 -9.02 -1.65 3.55
C TYR A 152 -9.25 -0.52 2.54
N PRO A 153 -8.72 0.69 2.79
CA PRO A 153 -8.86 1.81 1.86
C PRO A 153 -7.94 1.58 0.65
N VAL A 154 -8.54 1.41 -0.52
CA VAL A 154 -7.84 1.26 -1.80
C VAL A 154 -7.84 2.58 -2.55
N GLU A 155 -6.65 3.07 -2.92
CA GLU A 155 -6.51 4.26 -3.77
C GLU A 155 -7.12 3.96 -5.15
N ASN A 156 -8.00 4.84 -5.65
CA ASN A 156 -8.72 4.62 -6.90
C ASN A 156 -8.70 5.85 -7.81
N PHE A 157 -8.66 5.62 -9.12
CA PHE A 157 -8.58 6.66 -10.14
C PHE A 157 -9.69 6.50 -11.19
N TRP A 158 -10.34 7.60 -11.55
CA TRP A 158 -11.24 7.70 -12.70
C TRP A 158 -10.77 8.76 -13.71
N ASP A 159 -9.80 9.58 -13.33
CA ASP A 159 -9.04 10.46 -14.21
C ASP A 159 -7.66 9.84 -14.49
N MET A 160 -7.40 9.60 -15.78
CA MET A 160 -6.17 8.93 -16.22
C MET A 160 -4.94 9.82 -16.15
N ASP A 161 -5.08 11.14 -16.22
CA ASP A 161 -3.94 12.04 -16.01
C ASP A 161 -3.54 12.07 -14.54
N ALA A 162 -4.50 12.00 -13.61
CA ALA A 162 -4.23 11.83 -12.19
C ALA A 162 -3.52 10.48 -11.90
N ALA A 163 -3.95 9.38 -12.53
CA ALA A 163 -3.29 8.08 -12.40
C ALA A 163 -1.84 8.11 -12.92
N VAL A 164 -1.61 8.76 -14.07
CA VAL A 164 -0.25 8.93 -14.62
C VAL A 164 0.60 9.80 -13.71
N ALA A 165 0.08 10.93 -13.24
CA ALA A 165 0.78 11.82 -12.32
C ALA A 165 1.16 11.10 -11.02
N ARG A 166 0.26 10.27 -10.48
CA ARG A 166 0.52 9.44 -9.31
C ARG A 166 1.68 8.48 -9.52
N VAL A 167 1.76 7.84 -10.69
CA VAL A 167 2.85 6.92 -11.02
C VAL A 167 4.16 7.67 -11.26
N LEU A 168 4.13 8.79 -11.99
CA LEU A 168 5.32 9.60 -12.26
C LEU A 168 5.88 10.27 -11.00
N GLY A 169 5.00 10.59 -10.04
CA GLY A 169 5.36 11.07 -8.71
C GLY A 169 5.83 9.97 -7.76
N GLU A 170 5.62 8.69 -8.10
CA GLU A 170 6.11 7.59 -7.28
C GLU A 170 7.62 7.42 -7.50
N GLN A 171 8.39 7.60 -6.42
CA GLN A 171 9.82 7.32 -6.45
C GLN A 171 10.06 5.85 -6.75
N ALA A 172 11.06 5.56 -7.60
CA ALA A 172 11.45 4.20 -7.87
C ALA A 172 11.68 3.44 -6.55
N PRO A 173 11.15 2.22 -6.41
CA PRO A 173 11.28 1.47 -5.17
C PRO A 173 12.76 1.30 -4.83
N ALA A 174 13.12 1.51 -3.56
CA ALA A 174 14.47 1.32 -3.09
C ALA A 174 14.96 -0.10 -3.44
N THR A 175 16.19 -0.18 -3.95
CA THR A 175 16.86 -1.42 -4.39
C THR A 175 18.05 -1.81 -3.50
N ASN A 176 18.34 -1.00 -2.48
CA ASN A 176 19.36 -1.26 -1.47
C ASN A 176 19.00 -0.56 -0.15
N TRP A 177 19.69 -0.90 0.94
CA TRP A 177 19.39 -0.38 2.28
C TRP A 177 19.53 1.14 2.41
N GLN A 178 20.54 1.73 1.76
CA GLN A 178 20.72 3.18 1.76
C GLN A 178 19.56 3.88 1.06
N ALA A 179 19.21 3.44 -0.17
CA ALA A 179 18.07 3.97 -0.91
C ALA A 179 16.75 3.83 -0.14
N MET A 180 16.61 2.77 0.66
CA MET A 180 15.44 2.58 1.53
C MET A 180 15.35 3.65 2.62
N VAL A 181 16.46 3.92 3.31
CA VAL A 181 16.51 4.95 4.36
C VAL A 181 16.34 6.35 3.76
N GLU A 182 16.93 6.62 2.60
CA GLU A 182 16.77 7.91 1.90
C GLU A 182 15.32 8.15 1.46
N ALA A 183 14.66 7.13 0.91
CA ALA A 183 13.25 7.23 0.56
C ALA A 183 12.35 7.37 1.80
N ALA A 184 12.66 6.67 2.91
CA ALA A 184 11.96 6.86 4.18
C ALA A 184 12.07 8.30 4.69
N ARG A 185 13.26 8.90 4.62
CA ARG A 185 13.51 10.28 5.04
C ARG A 185 12.63 11.30 4.29
N GLN A 186 12.34 11.02 3.03
CA GLN A 186 11.48 11.87 2.20
C GLN A 186 9.99 11.61 2.45
N ARG A 187 9.62 10.35 2.73
CA ARG A 187 8.22 9.93 2.90
C ARG A 187 7.64 10.19 4.28
N PHE A 188 8.49 10.23 5.32
CA PHE A 188 8.07 10.32 6.73
C PHE A 188 8.71 11.53 7.42
N PRO A 189 8.18 12.74 7.19
CA PRO A 189 8.80 13.99 7.63
C PRO A 189 8.78 14.18 9.16
N ASN A 190 7.97 13.44 9.91
CA ASN A 190 7.90 13.51 11.36
C ASN A 190 8.86 12.51 12.04
N LEU A 191 9.66 11.79 11.25
CA LEU A 191 10.65 10.83 11.72
C LEU A 191 12.08 11.32 11.40
N LEU A 192 13.03 10.93 12.22
CA LEU A 192 14.45 11.22 12.07
C LEU A 192 15.21 9.92 11.78
N PHE A 193 15.96 9.91 10.68
CA PHE A 193 16.72 8.77 10.19
C PHE A 193 18.21 9.11 10.06
N PRO A 194 19.08 8.67 10.98
CA PRO A 194 20.52 8.84 10.83
C PRO A 194 21.10 7.91 9.76
N ASN A 195 22.22 8.31 9.17
CA ASN A 195 22.98 7.48 8.23
C ASN A 195 23.46 6.16 8.89
N ALA A 196 23.69 6.20 10.21
CA ALA A 196 24.01 5.04 11.02
C ALA A 196 23.05 3.85 10.82
N LEU A 197 21.79 4.10 10.41
CA LEU A 197 20.84 3.02 10.11
C LEU A 197 21.31 2.10 8.99
N TYR A 198 21.80 2.66 7.87
CA TYR A 198 22.27 1.87 6.73
C TYR A 198 23.78 1.59 6.77
N GLU A 199 24.51 2.32 7.62
CA GLU A 199 25.93 2.07 7.91
C GLU A 199 26.15 0.99 8.97
N ASP A 200 25.10 0.58 9.69
CA ASP A 200 25.17 -0.48 10.70
C ASP A 200 25.71 -1.78 10.08
N ALA A 201 26.82 -2.27 10.64
CA ALA A 201 27.50 -3.46 10.15
C ALA A 201 26.63 -4.73 10.19
N ARG A 202 25.61 -4.78 11.07
CA ARG A 202 24.66 -5.90 11.16
C ARG A 202 23.72 -5.89 9.97
N LEU A 203 23.23 -4.73 9.55
CA LEU A 203 22.38 -4.60 8.36
C LEU A 203 23.19 -4.78 7.07
N ALA A 204 24.41 -4.24 7.01
CA ALA A 204 25.27 -4.32 5.83
C ALA A 204 25.62 -5.76 5.42
N ARG A 205 25.57 -6.72 6.35
CA ARG A 205 25.77 -8.16 6.10
C ARG A 205 24.56 -8.85 5.49
N GLU A 206 23.40 -8.20 5.51
CA GLU A 206 22.14 -8.76 5.05
C GLU A 206 21.88 -8.40 3.59
N PRO A 207 21.50 -9.36 2.73
CA PRO A 207 21.07 -9.02 1.37
C PRO A 207 19.83 -8.14 1.44
N PHE A 208 19.76 -7.14 0.55
CA PHE A 208 18.58 -6.30 0.43
C PHE A 208 17.34 -7.13 0.11
N ASP A 209 16.25 -6.85 0.82
CA ASP A 209 15.01 -7.60 0.72
C ASP A 209 13.82 -6.65 0.64
N ALA A 210 13.07 -6.73 -0.46
CA ALA A 210 11.92 -5.87 -0.71
C ALA A 210 10.78 -6.08 0.30
N ILE A 211 10.61 -7.30 0.83
CA ILE A 211 9.59 -7.59 1.85
C ILE A 211 9.94 -6.85 3.15
N ILE A 212 11.23 -6.80 3.51
CA ILE A 212 11.70 -6.04 4.68
C ILE A 212 11.48 -4.55 4.46
N ARG A 213 11.81 -4.02 3.28
CA ARG A 213 11.53 -2.62 2.91
C ARG A 213 10.07 -2.26 3.08
N ASP A 214 9.16 -3.06 2.53
CA ASP A 214 7.73 -2.74 2.52
C ASP A 214 7.15 -2.78 3.94
N ARG A 215 7.55 -3.78 4.74
CA ARG A 215 7.18 -3.85 6.17
C ARG A 215 7.79 -2.72 6.99
N PHE A 216 9.02 -2.32 6.71
CA PHE A 216 9.66 -1.17 7.34
C PHE A 216 8.87 0.11 7.06
N TYR A 217 8.53 0.41 5.80
CA TYR A 217 7.70 1.57 5.46
C TYR A 217 6.31 1.54 6.09
N ALA A 218 5.66 0.37 6.18
CA ALA A 218 4.38 0.25 6.86
C ALA A 218 4.49 0.63 8.35
N LEU A 219 5.50 0.13 9.06
CA LEU A 219 5.75 0.49 10.46
C LEU A 219 6.04 1.99 10.62
N LEU A 220 6.86 2.56 9.74
CA LEU A 220 7.15 3.99 9.74
C LEU A 220 5.89 4.84 9.51
N GLY A 221 4.97 4.39 8.65
CA GLY A 221 3.69 5.07 8.44
C GLY A 221 2.89 5.26 9.73
N TYR A 222 2.82 4.23 10.58
CA TYR A 222 2.15 4.34 11.88
C TYR A 222 2.89 5.30 12.83
N LEU A 223 4.23 5.24 12.86
CA LEU A 223 5.03 6.11 13.73
C LEU A 223 4.97 7.60 13.29
N ASP A 224 4.98 7.86 11.98
CA ASP A 224 4.85 9.21 11.43
C ASP A 224 3.46 9.79 11.71
N ALA A 225 2.41 8.99 11.51
CA ALA A 225 1.04 9.37 11.84
C ALA A 225 0.86 9.61 13.35
N TYR A 226 1.51 8.82 14.21
CA TYR A 226 1.52 9.07 15.66
C TYR A 226 2.11 10.43 15.98
N MET A 227 3.28 10.76 15.42
CA MET A 227 3.93 12.05 15.66
C MET A 227 3.12 13.22 15.13
N ARG A 228 2.49 13.07 13.95
CA ARG A 228 1.56 14.07 13.40
C ARG A 228 0.33 14.27 14.29
N GLY A 229 -0.16 13.22 14.93
CA GLY A 229 -1.33 13.25 15.81
C GLY A 229 -1.09 13.88 17.19
N ARG A 230 0.12 14.37 17.48
CA ARG A 230 0.44 15.09 18.73
C ARG A 230 0.07 16.56 18.62
N ASP A 231 -0.35 17.16 19.72
CA ASP A 231 -0.64 18.59 19.79
C ASP A 231 0.64 19.44 19.94
N GLU A 232 0.50 20.77 19.90
CA GLU A 232 1.61 21.72 20.04
C GLU A 232 2.35 21.62 21.38
N SER A 233 1.70 21.06 22.41
CA SER A 233 2.30 20.80 23.73
C SER A 233 2.96 19.42 23.81
N GLY A 234 2.92 18.63 22.73
CA GLY A 234 3.44 17.28 22.66
C GLY A 234 2.54 16.22 23.30
N ASN A 235 1.30 16.55 23.64
CA ASN A 235 0.35 15.55 24.15
C ASN A 235 -0.24 14.74 23.00
N GLU A 236 -0.65 13.52 23.30
CA GLU A 236 -1.30 12.63 22.34
C GLU A 236 -2.72 13.11 22.06
N GLY A 237 -2.95 13.62 20.85
CA GLY A 237 -4.29 13.89 20.34
C GLY A 237 -5.04 12.61 20.00
N ARG A 238 -6.25 12.75 19.46
CA ARG A 238 -7.12 11.61 19.15
C ARG A 238 -6.48 10.60 18.20
N GLU A 239 -5.87 11.07 17.11
CA GLU A 239 -5.19 10.21 16.13
C GLU A 239 -4.02 9.43 16.76
N ALA A 240 -3.19 10.11 17.56
CA ALA A 240 -2.09 9.46 18.27
C ALA A 240 -2.57 8.39 19.25
N GLN A 241 -3.65 8.66 20.00
CA GLN A 241 -4.25 7.69 20.92
C GLN A 241 -4.85 6.47 20.20
N GLU A 242 -5.46 6.68 19.03
CA GLU A 242 -5.99 5.59 18.19
C GLU A 242 -4.84 4.68 17.70
N ILE A 243 -3.72 5.27 17.27
CA ILE A 243 -2.52 4.53 16.84
C ILE A 243 -1.91 3.74 18.00
N LEU A 244 -1.81 4.33 19.20
CA LEU A 244 -1.33 3.63 20.38
C LEU A 244 -2.20 2.42 20.71
N ARG A 245 -3.52 2.62 20.74
CA ARG A 245 -4.48 1.55 21.01
C ARG A 245 -4.39 0.42 19.99
N ALA A 246 -4.29 0.76 18.71
CA ALA A 246 -4.30 -0.22 17.63
C ALA A 246 -2.96 -0.96 17.46
N HIS A 247 -1.83 -0.32 17.72
CA HIS A 247 -0.52 -0.82 17.30
C HIS A 247 0.50 -1.03 18.43
N PHE A 248 0.30 -0.45 19.62
CA PHE A 248 1.21 -0.59 20.77
C PHE A 248 0.65 -1.48 21.89
N HIS A 249 -0.63 -1.83 21.83
CA HIS A 249 -1.33 -2.60 22.85
C HIS A 249 -1.96 -3.89 22.30
N GLY A 250 -2.06 -4.90 23.16
CA GLY A 250 -2.66 -6.20 22.84
C GLY A 250 -1.68 -7.26 22.32
N GLU A 251 -2.16 -8.49 22.17
CA GLU A 251 -1.34 -9.65 21.79
C GLU A 251 -0.76 -9.56 20.37
N ARG A 252 -1.40 -8.75 19.50
CA ARG A 252 -0.99 -8.53 18.11
C ARG A 252 -0.35 -7.15 17.89
N ALA A 253 0.13 -6.50 18.95
CA ALA A 253 0.80 -5.22 18.85
C ALA A 253 1.98 -5.28 17.86
N LEU A 254 2.04 -4.30 16.97
CA LEU A 254 3.13 -4.15 16.01
C LEU A 254 4.39 -3.60 16.69
N PHE A 255 4.18 -2.78 17.73
CA PHE A 255 5.22 -2.17 18.54
C PHE A 255 5.11 -2.65 19.97
N SER A 256 6.24 -3.07 20.53
CA SER A 256 6.29 -3.52 21.91
C SER A 256 7.67 -3.27 22.50
N PRO A 257 7.79 -3.14 23.82
CA PRO A 257 9.09 -3.13 24.42
C PRO A 257 9.69 -4.54 24.46
N GLU A 258 11.01 -4.62 24.47
CA GLU A 258 11.70 -5.87 24.80
C GLU A 258 11.38 -6.34 26.23
N SER A 259 11.54 -7.65 26.45
CA SER A 259 11.31 -8.27 27.75
C SER A 259 12.27 -7.72 28.83
N ALA A 260 11.88 -7.75 30.10
CA ALA A 260 12.73 -7.26 31.19
C ALA A 260 14.10 -7.96 31.25
N THR A 261 14.15 -9.24 30.90
CA THR A 261 15.40 -10.01 30.78
C THR A 261 16.22 -9.49 29.62
N ASN A 262 15.64 -9.39 28.41
CA ASN A 262 16.37 -8.90 27.24
C ASN A 262 16.87 -7.46 27.42
N ARG A 263 16.09 -6.59 28.08
CA ARG A 263 16.49 -5.22 28.41
C ARG A 263 17.76 -5.16 29.24
N ARG A 264 17.98 -6.12 30.13
CA ARG A 264 19.20 -6.19 30.95
C ARG A 264 20.35 -6.85 30.19
N ASP A 265 20.07 -7.98 29.55
CA ASP A 265 21.10 -8.83 28.95
C ASP A 265 21.68 -8.23 27.66
N PHE A 266 20.89 -7.43 26.93
CA PHE A 266 21.26 -6.80 25.66
C PHE A 266 21.22 -5.27 25.73
N GLN A 267 21.42 -4.70 26.93
CA GLN A 267 21.32 -3.26 27.14
C GLN A 267 22.27 -2.47 26.24
N SER A 268 23.51 -2.95 26.09
CA SER A 268 24.53 -2.33 25.23
C SER A 268 24.13 -2.32 23.76
N GLU A 269 23.55 -3.41 23.28
CA GLU A 269 23.18 -3.61 21.89
C GLU A 269 21.98 -2.76 21.48
N MET A 270 21.12 -2.44 22.45
CA MET A 270 19.94 -1.57 22.32
C MET A 270 20.19 -0.11 22.71
N THR A 271 21.44 0.25 23.01
CA THR A 271 21.84 1.63 23.28
C THR A 271 22.49 2.20 22.03
N PHE A 272 22.01 3.36 21.56
CA PHE A 272 22.45 3.98 20.31
C PHE A 272 22.89 5.42 20.53
N PRO A 273 23.86 5.93 19.75
CA PRO A 273 24.17 7.35 19.76
C PRO A 273 22.95 8.19 19.38
N ASP A 274 22.74 9.33 20.05
CA ASP A 274 21.70 10.26 19.64
C ASP A 274 22.09 10.91 18.30
N PRO A 275 21.25 10.76 17.25
CA PRO A 275 21.50 11.35 15.94
C PRO A 275 21.63 12.89 15.94
N GLU A 276 21.22 13.57 17.00
CA GLU A 276 21.31 15.03 17.15
C GLU A 276 22.47 15.48 18.06
N GLY A 277 23.35 14.55 18.48
CA GLY A 277 24.53 14.87 19.30
C GLY A 277 24.28 14.96 20.80
N GLY A 278 23.21 14.33 21.30
CA GLY A 278 22.86 14.19 22.71
C GLY A 278 23.47 12.96 23.42
N ALA A 279 22.92 12.63 24.58
CA ALA A 279 23.26 11.43 25.33
C ALA A 279 22.78 10.15 24.60
N GLU A 280 23.44 9.01 24.84
CA GLU A 280 23.00 7.75 24.22
C GLU A 280 21.55 7.40 24.60
N ILE A 281 20.84 6.81 23.64
CA ILE A 281 19.43 6.47 23.75
C ILE A 281 19.29 4.96 23.92
N PHE A 282 18.70 4.53 25.03
CA PHE A 282 18.34 3.14 25.25
C PHE A 282 16.98 2.82 24.59
N ALA A 283 17.04 2.39 23.33
CA ALA A 283 15.87 2.16 22.48
C ALA A 283 15.30 0.75 22.66
N HIS A 284 14.68 0.47 23.79
CA HIS A 284 14.16 -0.88 24.07
C HIS A 284 12.82 -1.21 23.38
N PHE A 285 12.13 -0.22 22.81
CA PHE A 285 10.92 -0.43 22.01
C PHE A 285 11.29 -0.81 20.58
N HIS A 286 10.51 -1.72 20.00
CA HIS A 286 10.74 -2.16 18.64
C HIS A 286 9.45 -2.43 17.86
N GLY A 287 9.53 -2.22 16.55
CA GLY A 287 8.60 -2.75 15.56
C GLY A 287 9.06 -4.13 15.07
N LYS A 288 8.14 -5.10 14.98
CA LYS A 288 8.45 -6.47 14.55
C LYS A 288 8.28 -6.65 13.05
N ILE A 289 9.36 -7.05 12.37
CA ILE A 289 9.32 -7.56 11.00
C ILE A 289 9.57 -9.07 11.09
N SER A 290 8.51 -9.88 10.93
CA SER A 290 8.59 -11.33 11.11
C SER A 290 9.52 -11.99 10.09
N HIS A 291 9.50 -11.50 8.84
CA HIS A 291 10.38 -11.99 7.78
C HIS A 291 11.85 -11.83 8.19
N ARG A 292 12.57 -12.96 8.22
CA ARG A 292 13.98 -13.06 8.65
C ARG A 292 14.26 -12.49 10.06
N PHE A 293 13.22 -12.30 10.88
CA PHE A 293 13.29 -11.81 12.25
C PHE A 293 13.97 -10.43 12.41
N PHE A 294 13.62 -9.48 11.55
CA PHE A 294 14.10 -8.11 11.64
C PHE A 294 13.38 -7.30 12.72
N ARG A 295 14.05 -6.27 13.23
CA ARG A 295 13.54 -5.31 14.21
C ARG A 295 13.89 -3.89 13.80
N LEU A 296 12.93 -3.00 14.01
CA LEU A 296 13.10 -1.56 13.96
C LEU A 296 13.12 -1.05 15.40
N HIS A 297 14.22 -0.48 15.90
CA HIS A 297 14.22 0.20 17.22
C HIS A 297 14.14 1.71 17.06
N PHE A 298 13.46 2.35 18.01
CA PHE A 298 13.19 3.79 18.00
C PHE A 298 13.13 4.34 19.42
N ASP A 299 13.30 5.65 19.53
CA ASP A 299 13.32 6.39 20.80
C ASP A 299 11.91 6.50 21.40
N TRP A 300 11.64 5.73 22.45
CA TRP A 300 10.31 5.66 23.05
C TRP A 300 10.38 5.41 24.56
N PRO A 301 9.53 6.05 25.39
CA PRO A 301 8.45 6.99 25.03
C PRO A 301 8.97 8.34 24.52
N VAL A 302 8.22 8.97 23.61
CA VAL A 302 8.64 10.21 22.98
C VAL A 302 8.51 11.39 23.95
N PRO A 303 9.57 12.20 24.17
CA PRO A 303 9.47 13.40 24.98
C PRO A 303 8.42 14.39 24.44
N SER A 304 7.77 15.16 25.32
CA SER A 304 6.80 16.21 24.93
C SER A 304 7.42 17.28 24.03
N THR A 305 8.70 17.58 24.23
CA THR A 305 9.44 18.59 23.46
C THR A 305 9.93 18.09 22.10
N ALA A 306 9.86 16.78 21.83
CA ALA A 306 10.40 16.22 20.60
C ALA A 306 9.42 16.43 19.44
N THR A 307 9.89 17.08 18.39
CA THR A 307 9.13 17.34 17.15
C THR A 307 9.26 16.19 16.14
N ARG A 308 10.23 15.29 16.33
CA ARG A 308 10.45 14.11 15.51
C ARG A 308 10.76 12.89 16.36
N LEU A 309 10.31 11.72 15.91
CA LEU A 309 10.68 10.43 16.49
C LEU A 309 11.98 9.91 15.87
N LYS A 310 12.92 9.48 16.70
CA LYS A 310 14.22 8.98 16.24
C LYS A 310 14.14 7.48 15.97
N VAL A 311 14.42 7.07 14.74
CA VAL A 311 14.58 5.65 14.36
C VAL A 311 16.07 5.33 14.46
N LEU A 312 16.43 4.38 15.32
CA LEU A 312 17.80 4.18 15.78
C LEU A 312 18.42 2.88 15.27
N TYR A 313 17.58 1.91 14.86
CA TYR A 313 18.06 0.66 14.30
C TYR A 313 17.07 0.05 13.33
N ILE A 314 17.59 -0.58 12.27
CA ILE A 314 16.89 -1.58 11.46
C ILE A 314 17.87 -2.71 11.14
N GLY A 315 17.47 -3.94 11.42
CA GLY A 315 18.31 -5.10 11.15
C GLY A 315 17.80 -6.37 11.84
N PRO A 316 18.58 -7.46 11.83
CA PRO A 316 18.25 -8.68 12.57
C PRO A 316 17.98 -8.42 14.05
N LYS A 317 17.12 -9.23 14.67
CA LYS A 317 16.82 -9.10 16.11
C LYS A 317 18.10 -9.13 16.95
N LEU A 318 18.32 -8.07 17.73
CA LEU A 318 19.50 -7.88 18.59
C LEU A 318 19.66 -8.94 19.68
N THR A 319 18.54 -9.54 20.11
CA THR A 319 18.52 -10.55 21.17
C THR A 319 18.64 -11.99 20.63
N LYS A 320 19.09 -12.17 19.39
CA LYS A 320 19.47 -13.48 18.84
C LYS A 320 20.99 -13.62 18.97
N SER A 321 21.46 -13.89 20.18
CA SER A 321 22.76 -14.54 20.38
C SER A 321 22.64 -16.06 20.20
#